data_AF-A0A973Q712-F1
#
_entry.id   AF-A0A973Q712-F1
#
_cell.length_a   1.000
_cell.length_b   1.000
_cell.length_c   1.000
_cell.angle_alpha   90.00
_cell.angle_beta   90.00
_cell.angle_gamma   90.00
#
_symmetry.space_group_name_H-M   'P 1'
#
loop_
_entity.id
_entity.type
_entity.pdbx_description
1 polymer ?
#
loop_
_entity_poly.entity_id
_entity_poly.type
_entity_poly.pdbx_seq_one_letter_code
_entity_poly.pdbx_strand_id
1 'polypeptide(L)'
;GTFPGYGAATMYDSNYQPKPAYNSTVTALGGSGGTTSGGTTGGTGGGTSGALHAVGAGKCLDVPNSSTTPGTQVQIWDCSGQANQTWTRTSSNQLTVLGGQLCLDAYNNGTSPGTKVETWTCNGQTNQQWTFNSNGTVTGVQSGLCLDVTGASTANGALAELWTCNGGSNQQWTLG
;
A
#
# COMPACT_ATOMS: atom_id res chain seq x y z
N GLY A 1 -11.75 -51.22 8.80
CA GLY A 1 -10.94 -51.15 7.57
C GLY A 1 -10.12 -49.88 7.63
N THR A 2 -8.80 -50.01 7.68
CA THR A 2 -7.85 -48.90 7.73
C THR A 2 -7.70 -48.33 6.33
N PHE A 3 -8.05 -47.07 6.10
CA PHE A 3 -7.76 -46.39 4.84
C PHE A 3 -6.29 -45.95 4.83
N PRO A 4 -5.48 -46.37 3.85
CA PRO A 4 -4.10 -45.92 3.73
C PRO A 4 -4.05 -44.54 3.04
N GLY A 5 -3.28 -43.61 3.61
CA GLY A 5 -2.45 -42.73 2.79
C GLY A 5 -2.89 -41.30 2.46
N TYR A 6 -3.76 -40.64 3.22
CA TYR A 6 -3.90 -39.18 3.10
C TYR A 6 -3.16 -38.48 4.24
N GLY A 7 -1.86 -38.24 4.05
CA GLY A 7 -1.16 -37.22 4.81
C GLY A 7 -1.85 -35.88 4.57
N ALA A 8 -2.13 -35.12 5.63
CA ALA A 8 -2.72 -33.79 5.51
C ALA A 8 -1.85 -32.95 4.56
N ALA A 9 -2.35 -32.70 3.36
CA ALA A 9 -1.68 -31.83 2.41
C ALA A 9 -1.75 -30.40 2.97
N THR A 10 -0.68 -29.98 3.66
CA THR A 10 -0.58 -28.59 4.09
C THR A 10 -0.48 -27.71 2.85
N MET A 11 -1.36 -26.71 2.75
CA MET A 11 -1.40 -25.74 1.65
C MET A 11 -0.16 -24.83 1.60
N TYR A 12 0.60 -24.81 2.70
CA TYR A 12 1.83 -24.07 2.87
C TYR A 12 2.99 -25.02 3.17
N ASP A 13 4.20 -24.65 2.74
CA ASP A 13 5.44 -25.36 3.08
C ASP A 13 5.90 -25.06 4.52
N SER A 14 7.03 -25.65 4.92
CA SER A 14 7.62 -25.47 6.25
C SER A 14 8.11 -24.05 6.53
N ASN A 15 8.14 -23.18 5.52
CA ASN A 15 8.50 -21.77 5.58
C ASN A 15 7.28 -20.85 5.44
N TYR A 16 6.06 -21.39 5.58
CA TYR A 16 4.79 -20.68 5.42
C TYR A 16 4.54 -20.10 4.01
N GLN A 17 5.21 -20.61 2.97
CA GLN A 17 4.95 -20.22 1.58
C GLN A 17 3.88 -21.11 0.95
N PRO A 18 2.95 -20.56 0.16
CA PRO A 18 1.90 -21.34 -0.49
C PRO A 18 2.48 -22.31 -1.52
N LYS A 19 2.03 -23.56 -1.48
CA LYS A 19 2.42 -24.60 -2.46
C LYS A 19 1.65 -24.42 -3.78
N PRO A 20 2.12 -24.98 -4.91
CA PRO A 20 1.40 -24.90 -6.19
C PRO A 20 -0.06 -25.39 -6.15
N ALA A 21 -0.35 -26.37 -5.27
CA ALA A 21 -1.71 -26.86 -5.03
C ALA A 21 -2.63 -25.80 -4.41
N TYR A 22 -2.09 -24.91 -3.56
CA TYR A 22 -2.84 -23.77 -3.01
C TYR A 22 -3.29 -22.82 -4.12
N ASN A 23 -2.37 -22.42 -5.00
CA ASN A 23 -2.69 -21.56 -6.14
C ASN A 23 -3.75 -22.20 -7.04
N SER A 24 -3.65 -23.52 -7.28
CA SER A 24 -4.63 -24.25 -8.11
C SER A 24 -6.04 -24.26 -7.50
N THR A 25 -6.17 -24.45 -6.19
CA THR A 25 -7.48 -24.38 -5.50
C THR A 25 -8.02 -22.96 -5.38
N VAL A 26 -7.15 -21.98 -5.19
CA VAL A 26 -7.48 -20.55 -5.09
C VAL A 26 -8.04 -20.08 -6.44
N THR A 27 -7.40 -20.45 -7.55
CA THR A 27 -7.90 -20.22 -8.92
C THR A 27 -9.24 -20.92 -9.17
N ALA A 28 -9.42 -22.16 -8.71
CA ALA A 28 -10.69 -22.89 -8.89
C ALA A 28 -11.86 -22.34 -8.05
N LEU A 29 -11.57 -21.63 -6.94
CA LEU A 29 -12.56 -21.03 -6.04
C LEU A 29 -12.74 -19.50 -6.25
N GLY A 30 -12.12 -18.93 -7.28
CA GLY A 30 -12.24 -17.49 -7.61
C GLY A 30 -11.37 -16.55 -6.77
N GLY A 31 -10.45 -17.08 -5.96
CA GLY A 31 -9.39 -16.26 -5.35
C GLY A 31 -8.27 -16.04 -6.36
N SER A 32 -7.85 -14.79 -6.56
CA SER A 32 -6.67 -14.49 -7.38
C SER A 32 -5.40 -14.74 -6.58
N GLY A 33 -4.77 -15.90 -6.79
CA GLY A 33 -3.36 -16.15 -6.49
C GLY A 33 -2.53 -15.68 -7.69
N GLY A 34 -1.68 -14.68 -7.49
CA GLY A 34 -1.01 -13.96 -8.57
C GLY A 34 0.05 -14.77 -9.33
N THR A 35 0.11 -14.60 -10.64
CA THR A 35 1.28 -14.00 -11.33
C THR A 35 0.97 -13.68 -12.81
N THR A 36 1.22 -12.40 -13.13
CA THR A 36 1.57 -11.78 -14.42
C THR A 36 0.66 -11.87 -15.66
N SER A 37 0.16 -10.68 -16.00
CA SER A 37 0.03 -10.07 -17.35
C SER A 37 -1.03 -10.59 -18.33
N GLY A 38 -2.01 -9.72 -18.58
CA GLY A 38 -2.72 -9.62 -19.86
C GLY A 38 -4.16 -10.14 -19.87
N GLY A 39 -5.12 -9.22 -20.01
CA GLY A 39 -6.43 -9.53 -20.61
C GLY A 39 -7.66 -9.38 -19.70
N THR A 40 -8.28 -8.19 -19.79
CA THR A 40 -9.72 -7.88 -19.67
C THR A 40 -10.71 -9.06 -19.51
N THR A 41 -11.58 -9.02 -18.49
CA THR A 41 -12.99 -8.50 -18.58
C THR A 41 -13.76 -8.62 -17.26
N GLY A 42 -14.28 -7.48 -16.77
CA GLY A 42 -15.51 -7.31 -15.95
C GLY A 42 -15.52 -7.81 -14.49
N GLY A 43 -15.74 -7.02 -13.44
CA GLY A 43 -16.08 -5.62 -13.29
C GLY A 43 -16.68 -5.41 -11.88
N THR A 44 -16.08 -4.54 -11.07
CA THR A 44 -16.70 -3.64 -10.06
C THR A 44 -15.59 -2.71 -9.56
N GLY A 45 -15.46 -1.51 -10.13
CA GLY A 45 -14.67 -0.38 -9.59
C GLY A 45 -13.24 -0.68 -9.09
N GLY A 46 -12.43 -1.43 -9.85
CA GLY A 46 -11.11 -1.90 -9.42
C GLY A 46 -10.05 -0.81 -9.51
N GLY A 47 -9.67 -0.25 -8.36
CA GLY A 47 -8.51 0.63 -8.22
C GLY A 47 -7.19 -0.04 -8.60
N THR A 48 -6.17 0.75 -9.00
CA THR A 48 -4.81 0.24 -9.20
C THR A 48 -4.21 -0.14 -7.85
N SER A 49 -3.66 -1.36 -7.73
CA SER A 49 -3.06 -1.87 -6.49
C SER A 49 -1.60 -2.24 -6.72
N GLY A 50 -0.74 -1.94 -5.76
CA GLY A 50 0.71 -2.19 -5.84
C GLY A 50 1.47 -1.51 -4.71
N ALA A 51 2.79 -1.56 -4.77
CA ALA A 51 3.63 -0.82 -3.85
C ALA A 51 3.67 0.65 -4.24
N LEU A 52 3.62 1.55 -3.25
CA LEU A 52 3.87 2.97 -3.47
C LEU A 52 5.36 3.24 -3.24
N HIS A 53 6.14 3.21 -4.32
CA HIS A 53 7.59 3.33 -4.28
C HIS A 53 8.04 4.77 -4.06
N ALA A 54 8.82 5.03 -3.01
CA ALA A 54 9.59 6.25 -2.82
C ALA A 54 10.79 6.22 -3.78
N VAL A 55 10.68 6.92 -4.92
CA VAL A 55 11.67 6.84 -6.01
C VAL A 55 13.06 7.25 -5.53
N GLY A 56 13.17 8.35 -4.76
CA GLY A 56 14.45 8.84 -4.25
C GLY A 56 15.16 7.89 -3.27
N ALA A 57 14.41 7.03 -2.56
CA ALA A 57 14.95 6.10 -1.58
C ALA A 57 15.06 4.65 -2.09
N GLY A 58 14.41 4.31 -3.21
CA GLY A 58 14.31 2.92 -3.68
C GLY A 58 13.56 2.01 -2.71
N LYS A 59 12.62 2.57 -1.94
CA LYS A 59 11.87 1.91 -0.86
C LYS A 59 10.37 2.04 -1.07
N CYS A 60 9.58 1.41 -0.23
CA CYS A 60 8.12 1.39 -0.33
C CYS A 60 7.48 2.09 0.88
N LEU A 61 6.38 2.80 0.64
CA LEU A 61 5.54 3.32 1.72
C LEU A 61 4.98 2.15 2.52
N ASP A 62 5.17 2.19 3.83
CA ASP A 62 5.03 1.05 4.74
C ASP A 62 4.23 1.48 5.97
N VAL A 63 3.29 0.62 6.38
CA VAL A 63 2.68 0.71 7.70
C VAL A 63 3.55 -0.07 8.69
N PRO A 64 4.18 0.59 9.69
CA PRO A 64 5.10 -0.06 10.60
C PRO A 64 4.50 -1.28 11.28
N ASN A 65 5.23 -2.41 11.24
CA ASN A 65 4.85 -3.67 11.89
C ASN A 65 3.46 -4.19 11.48
N SER A 66 2.97 -3.83 10.28
CA SER A 66 1.61 -4.15 9.83
C SER A 66 0.51 -3.71 10.80
N SER A 67 0.74 -2.61 11.55
CA SER A 67 -0.19 -2.08 12.53
C SER A 67 -1.56 -1.80 11.91
N THR A 68 -2.62 -2.33 12.53
CA THR A 68 -4.01 -2.00 12.20
C THR A 68 -4.58 -0.89 13.09
N THR A 69 -3.75 -0.24 13.91
CA THR A 69 -4.14 0.84 14.82
C THR A 69 -4.28 2.16 14.05
N PRO A 70 -5.45 2.81 14.02
CA PRO A 70 -5.59 4.15 13.47
C PRO A 70 -4.65 5.14 14.17
N GLY A 71 -4.06 6.06 13.40
CA GLY A 71 -3.07 7.02 13.89
C GLY A 71 -1.63 6.53 13.78
N THR A 72 -1.40 5.37 13.16
CA THR A 72 -0.03 4.89 12.91
C THR A 72 0.59 5.74 11.79
N GLN A 73 1.62 6.53 12.11
CA GLN A 73 2.38 7.27 11.10
C GLN A 73 3.08 6.29 10.16
N VAL A 74 2.97 6.52 8.85
CA VAL A 74 3.61 5.66 7.85
C VAL A 74 5.09 6.01 7.70
N GLN A 75 5.86 5.03 7.24
CA GLN A 75 7.30 5.14 7.02
C GLN A 75 7.65 4.67 5.61
N ILE A 76 8.92 4.75 5.25
CA ILE A 76 9.48 3.96 4.15
C ILE A 76 10.29 2.78 4.69
N TRP A 77 10.17 1.65 4.00
CA TRP A 77 10.92 0.44 4.32
C TRP A 77 11.30 -0.30 3.05
N ASP A 78 12.24 -1.25 3.16
CA ASP A 78 12.54 -2.17 2.07
C ASP A 78 11.27 -2.84 1.55
N CYS A 79 11.14 -2.86 0.23
CA CYS A 79 9.98 -3.42 -0.45
C CYS A 79 9.94 -4.94 -0.26
N SER A 80 8.85 -5.42 0.31
CA SER A 80 8.66 -6.83 0.70
C SER A 80 7.44 -7.49 0.03
N GLY A 81 6.57 -6.70 -0.60
CA GLY A 81 5.31 -7.17 -1.19
C GLY A 81 4.24 -7.57 -0.16
N GLN A 82 4.47 -7.27 1.12
CA GLN A 82 3.54 -7.56 2.21
C GLN A 82 2.33 -6.61 2.19
N ALA A 83 1.22 -7.04 2.79
CA ALA A 83 -0.04 -6.28 2.78
C ALA A 83 0.05 -4.88 3.41
N ASN A 84 1.03 -4.63 4.26
CA ASN A 84 1.31 -3.33 4.87
C ASN A 84 2.09 -2.36 3.95
N GLN A 85 2.45 -2.81 2.74
CA GLN A 85 3.05 -2.02 1.68
C GLN A 85 2.24 -2.08 0.37
N THR A 86 1.16 -2.85 0.34
CA THR A 86 0.27 -2.96 -0.82
C THR A 86 -0.85 -1.93 -0.70
N TRP A 87 -0.72 -0.86 -1.48
CA TRP A 87 -1.65 0.26 -1.52
C TRP A 87 -2.59 0.12 -2.70
N THR A 88 -3.88 0.39 -2.49
CA THR A 88 -4.88 0.39 -3.56
C THR A 88 -5.45 1.80 -3.72
N ARG A 89 -5.26 2.38 -4.91
CA ARG A 89 -5.84 3.66 -5.27
C ARG A 89 -7.28 3.48 -5.72
N THR A 90 -8.25 3.96 -4.95
CA THR A 90 -9.67 3.86 -5.27
C THR A 90 -10.09 4.89 -6.34
N SER A 91 -11.29 4.71 -6.91
CA SER A 91 -11.91 5.72 -7.79
C SER A 91 -12.24 7.04 -7.09
N SER A 92 -12.30 7.04 -5.74
CA SER A 92 -12.48 8.23 -4.90
C SER A 92 -11.15 8.88 -4.49
N ASN A 93 -10.04 8.53 -5.16
CA ASN A 93 -8.69 9.00 -4.86
C ASN A 93 -8.17 8.65 -3.45
N GLN A 94 -8.78 7.71 -2.73
CA GLN A 94 -8.19 7.20 -1.48
C GLN A 94 -7.08 6.22 -1.80
N LEU A 95 -6.09 6.13 -0.90
CA LEU A 95 -5.09 5.07 -0.88
C LEU A 95 -5.38 4.15 0.29
N THR A 96 -5.92 2.96 0.01
CA THR A 96 -6.21 1.97 1.06
C THR A 96 -5.06 0.99 1.22
N VAL A 97 -4.89 0.45 2.43
CA VAL A 97 -3.83 -0.52 2.78
C VAL A 97 -4.39 -1.62 3.68
N LEU A 98 -3.61 -2.68 3.91
CA LEU A 98 -4.00 -3.82 4.76
C LEU A 98 -5.33 -4.43 4.30
N GLY A 99 -5.48 -4.66 2.99
CA GLY A 99 -6.70 -5.24 2.42
C GLY A 99 -7.92 -4.30 2.45
N GLY A 100 -7.71 -2.99 2.56
CA GLY A 100 -8.79 -2.00 2.55
C GLY A 100 -9.26 -1.55 3.94
N GLN A 101 -8.60 -1.98 5.01
CA GLN A 101 -8.99 -1.66 6.39
C GLN A 101 -8.74 -0.20 6.75
N LEU A 102 -7.63 0.37 6.27
CA LEU A 102 -7.20 1.72 6.60
C LEU A 102 -6.86 2.51 5.33
N CYS A 103 -6.92 3.82 5.44
CA CYS A 103 -6.62 4.78 4.39
C CYS A 103 -5.40 5.63 4.78
N LEU A 104 -4.58 5.99 3.79
CA LEU A 104 -3.57 7.02 3.95
C LEU A 104 -4.25 8.36 4.26
N ASP A 105 -3.84 9.02 5.34
CA ASP A 105 -4.54 10.13 5.96
C ASP A 105 -3.54 11.24 6.35
N ALA A 106 -3.89 12.49 6.06
CA ALA A 106 -3.19 13.64 6.62
C ALA A 106 -3.72 13.95 8.04
N TYR A 107 -2.87 13.75 9.05
CA TYR A 107 -3.23 13.80 10.47
C TYR A 107 -4.07 15.01 10.82
N ASN A 108 -5.22 14.75 11.44
CA ASN A 108 -6.12 15.78 11.98
C ASN A 108 -6.53 16.84 10.93
N ASN A 109 -6.73 16.45 9.67
CA ASN A 109 -7.02 17.38 8.56
C ASN A 109 -5.96 18.48 8.40
N GLY A 110 -4.70 18.18 8.73
CA GLY A 110 -3.61 19.14 8.67
C GLY A 110 -3.27 19.56 7.25
N THR A 111 -3.04 20.86 7.06
CA THR A 111 -2.73 21.49 5.76
C THR A 111 -1.42 22.26 5.77
N SER A 112 -0.62 22.13 6.83
CA SER A 112 0.67 22.80 6.98
C SER A 112 1.83 21.85 6.67
N PRO A 113 2.97 22.35 6.15
CA PRO A 113 4.19 21.56 6.05
C PRO A 113 4.58 20.97 7.41
N GLY A 114 5.02 19.72 7.42
CA GLY A 114 5.30 18.94 8.63
C GLY A 114 4.08 18.21 9.20
N THR A 115 2.91 18.30 8.55
CA THR A 115 1.75 17.46 8.93
C THR A 115 2.09 16.00 8.72
N LYS A 116 1.94 15.19 9.76
CA LYS A 116 2.18 13.74 9.69
C LYS A 116 1.23 13.08 8.70
N VAL A 117 1.73 12.10 7.96
CA VAL A 117 0.90 11.22 7.15
C VAL A 117 0.78 9.88 7.88
N GLU A 118 -0.44 9.43 8.12
CA GLU A 118 -0.75 8.25 8.92
C GLU A 118 -1.74 7.34 8.22
N THR A 119 -2.01 6.19 8.83
CA THR A 119 -3.17 5.38 8.48
C THR A 119 -4.33 5.67 9.42
N TRP A 120 -5.51 5.95 8.88
CA TRP A 120 -6.73 6.14 9.66
C TRP A 120 -7.88 5.30 9.10
N THR A 121 -8.94 5.13 9.89
CA THR A 121 -10.18 4.51 9.41
C THR A 121 -10.69 5.27 8.19
N CYS A 122 -10.92 4.56 7.09
CA CYS A 122 -11.44 5.16 5.87
C CYS A 122 -12.79 5.83 6.12
N ASN A 123 -12.90 7.12 5.83
CA ASN A 123 -14.09 7.92 6.10
C ASN A 123 -14.49 8.80 4.91
N GLY A 124 -13.74 8.77 3.81
CA GLY A 124 -14.04 9.52 2.58
C GLY A 124 -13.75 11.02 2.64
N GLN A 125 -13.23 11.55 3.76
CA GLN A 125 -12.86 12.95 3.88
C GLN A 125 -11.70 13.31 2.95
N THR A 126 -11.57 14.59 2.64
CA THR A 126 -10.59 15.10 1.66
C THR A 126 -9.14 14.93 2.12
N ASN A 127 -8.88 14.82 3.42
CA ASN A 127 -7.56 14.53 3.98
C ASN A 127 -7.09 13.08 3.73
N GLN A 128 -7.98 12.21 3.24
CA GLN A 128 -7.68 10.84 2.81
C GLN A 128 -7.61 10.67 1.29
N GLN A 129 -7.71 11.77 0.55
CA GLN A 129 -7.72 11.75 -0.92
C GLN A 129 -6.39 12.30 -1.47
N TRP A 130 -5.86 11.61 -2.46
CA TRP A 130 -4.50 11.81 -2.98
C TRP A 130 -4.51 11.87 -4.50
N THR A 131 -3.89 12.92 -5.04
CA THR A 131 -3.72 13.10 -6.48
C THR A 131 -2.33 12.65 -6.90
N PHE A 132 -2.27 11.70 -7.84
CA PHE A 132 -1.02 11.29 -8.49
C PHE A 132 -0.80 12.18 -9.70
N ASN A 133 0.30 12.91 -9.71
CA ASN A 133 0.63 13.89 -10.74
C ASN A 133 1.57 13.28 -11.79
N SER A 134 1.53 13.80 -13.02
CA SER A 134 2.39 13.34 -14.12
C SER A 134 3.87 13.62 -13.90
N ASN A 135 4.20 14.55 -13.01
CA ASN A 135 5.58 14.87 -12.61
C ASN A 135 6.14 13.93 -11.53
N GLY A 136 5.38 12.90 -11.12
CA GLY A 136 5.78 11.91 -10.12
C GLY A 136 5.43 12.25 -8.68
N THR A 137 4.91 13.44 -8.39
CA THR A 137 4.48 13.75 -7.01
C THR A 137 3.11 13.18 -6.69
N VAL A 138 2.87 12.88 -5.41
CA VAL A 138 1.55 12.57 -4.86
C VAL A 138 1.15 13.71 -3.95
N THR A 139 0.02 14.37 -4.21
CA THR A 139 -0.44 15.53 -3.43
C THR A 139 -1.72 15.22 -2.67
N GLY A 140 -1.81 15.69 -1.42
CA GLY A 140 -3.06 15.65 -0.66
C GLY A 140 -4.10 16.56 -1.30
N VAL A 141 -5.30 16.06 -1.57
CA VAL A 141 -6.38 16.84 -2.22
C VAL A 141 -6.80 18.02 -1.35
N GLN A 142 -6.85 17.84 -0.03
CA GLN A 142 -7.22 18.91 0.90
C GLN A 142 -6.13 19.99 1.04
N SER A 143 -4.87 19.60 1.17
CA SER A 143 -3.77 20.50 1.52
C SER A 143 -3.07 21.11 0.30
N GLY A 144 -3.10 20.43 -0.85
CA GLY A 144 -2.26 20.74 -1.99
C GLY A 144 -0.76 20.46 -1.76
N LEU A 145 -0.38 19.90 -0.61
CA LEU A 145 1.00 19.58 -0.25
C LEU A 145 1.39 18.19 -0.78
N CYS A 146 2.68 17.99 -0.97
CA CYS A 146 3.25 16.74 -1.46
C CYS A 146 3.47 15.75 -0.32
N LEU A 147 3.18 14.47 -0.58
CA LEU A 147 3.67 13.35 0.21
C LEU A 147 5.20 13.33 0.10
N ASP A 148 5.88 13.40 1.24
CA ASP A 148 7.31 13.65 1.35
C ASP A 148 7.94 12.66 2.33
N VAL A 149 9.11 12.12 2.00
CA VAL A 149 9.95 11.42 2.96
C VAL A 149 10.79 12.42 3.73
N THR A 150 10.55 12.53 5.04
CA THR A 150 11.15 13.55 5.90
C THR A 150 12.67 13.60 5.77
N GLY A 151 13.18 14.81 5.54
CA GLY A 151 14.60 15.09 5.43
C GLY A 151 15.30 14.42 4.24
N ALA A 152 14.53 13.97 3.24
CA ALA A 152 15.00 13.19 2.10
C ALA A 152 15.81 11.93 2.51
N SER A 153 15.50 11.37 3.68
CA SER A 153 16.18 10.19 4.19
C SER A 153 15.92 8.98 3.30
N THR A 154 16.96 8.17 3.11
CA THR A 154 16.88 6.87 2.43
C THR A 154 16.96 5.70 3.40
N ALA A 155 16.89 5.96 4.71
CA ALA A 155 16.96 4.92 5.74
C ALA A 155 15.60 4.23 5.92
N ASN A 156 15.65 2.94 6.28
CA ASN A 156 14.46 2.23 6.78
C ASN A 156 13.93 2.94 8.03
N GLY A 157 12.62 3.14 8.08
CA GLY A 157 11.94 3.83 9.17
C GLY A 157 11.92 5.35 9.06
N ALA A 158 12.41 5.92 7.95
CA ALA A 158 12.16 7.34 7.67
C ALA A 158 10.66 7.58 7.50
N LEU A 159 10.13 8.59 8.19
CA LEU A 159 8.70 8.86 8.25
C LEU A 159 8.24 9.63 7.01
N ALA A 160 6.96 9.48 6.68
CA ALA A 160 6.31 10.33 5.69
C ALA A 160 5.59 11.52 6.34
N GLU A 161 5.57 12.64 5.63
CA GLU A 161 4.88 13.87 6.01
C GLU A 161 4.29 14.56 4.78
N LEU A 162 3.48 15.59 5.03
CA LEU A 162 3.13 16.59 4.03
C LEU A 162 4.18 17.69 4.02
N TRP A 163 4.66 18.04 2.83
CA TRP A 163 5.61 19.13 2.67
C TRP A 163 5.29 20.00 1.46
N THR A 164 5.80 21.23 1.46
CA THR A 164 5.73 22.10 0.30
C THR A 164 6.34 21.39 -0.90
N CYS A 165 5.56 21.29 -1.98
CA CYS A 165 6.03 20.70 -3.22
C CYS A 165 7.22 21.50 -3.77
N ASN A 166 8.38 20.84 -3.88
CA ASN A 166 9.63 21.43 -4.36
C ASN A 166 10.27 20.58 -5.47
N GLY A 167 9.69 19.43 -5.82
CA GLY A 167 10.17 18.55 -6.88
C GLY A 167 11.37 17.68 -6.46
N GLY A 168 11.77 17.70 -5.19
CA GLY A 168 12.82 16.86 -4.64
C GLY A 168 12.55 15.37 -4.83
N SER A 169 13.61 14.56 -4.88
CA SER A 169 13.51 13.11 -5.12
C SER A 169 12.73 12.37 -4.03
N ASN A 170 12.67 12.94 -2.82
CA ASN A 170 11.89 12.46 -1.67
C ASN A 170 10.38 12.74 -1.77
N GLN A 171 9.94 13.47 -2.81
CA GLN A 171 8.54 13.71 -3.13
C GLN A 171 8.07 12.93 -4.37
N GLN A 172 8.93 12.07 -4.91
CA GLN A 172 8.67 11.31 -6.13
C GLN A 172 8.20 9.90 -5.78
N TRP A 173 7.03 9.54 -6.30
CA TRP A 173 6.35 8.29 -6.01
C TRP A 173 5.82 7.61 -7.26
N THR A 174 5.91 6.28 -7.30
CA THR A 174 5.29 5.46 -8.34
C THR A 174 4.51 4.32 -7.73
N LEU A 175 3.26 4.13 -8.16
CA LEU A 175 2.43 2.99 -7.76
C LEU A 175 2.61 1.86 -8.77
N GLY A 176 3.07 0.68 -8.34
CA GLY A 176 3.28 -0.47 -9.21
C GLY A 176 3.81 -1.72 -8.52
#